data_AF-A0A0P8AH08-F1
#
_entry.id   AF-A0A0P8AH08-F1
#
_cell.length_a   1.000
_cell.length_b   1.000
_cell.length_c   1.000
_cell.angle_alpha   90.00
_cell.angle_beta   90.00
_cell.angle_gamma   90.00
#
_symmetry.space_group_name_H-M   'P 1'
#
loop_
_entity.id
_entity.type
_entity.pdbx_description
1 polymer ?
#
loop_
_entity_poly.entity_id
_entity_poly.type
_entity_poly.pdbx_seq_one_letter_code
_entity_poly.pdbx_strand_id
1 'polypeptide(L)'
;MKILLVEPDYYTKYPPLGLMKLVSYHRSKGDQVKLVRGLKTDLNFNPDKIKITSLFTYAWLPVHNTIEFYHGLFPDAKIEVGGIYASIMPDRIKDSYPFVNVHVGLYEEAELYSPAYDILLDVEKWKDWDSSIIFTSRGCIRNCPFCIVPKIEGKIRSVASDVQNYIYSDHKRVILWDNNFFSLA
;
A
#
# COMPACT_ATOMS: atom_id res chain seq x y z
N MET A 1 11.19 5.62 -14.83
CA MET A 1 9.75 5.62 -15.21
C MET A 1 9.00 6.61 -14.34
N LYS A 2 7.79 6.99 -14.72
CA LYS A 2 6.85 7.81 -13.94
C LYS A 2 5.78 6.91 -13.33
N ILE A 3 5.75 6.84 -12.01
CA ILE A 3 4.88 5.96 -11.24
C ILE A 3 3.86 6.80 -10.47
N LEU A 4 2.58 6.61 -10.79
CA LEU A 4 1.49 7.19 -10.01
C LEU A 4 1.01 6.17 -8.99
N LEU A 5 1.11 6.50 -7.71
CA LEU A 5 0.54 5.71 -6.63
C LEU A 5 -0.79 6.33 -6.22
N VAL A 6 -1.83 5.51 -6.11
CA VAL A 6 -3.18 5.99 -5.85
C VAL A 6 -3.77 5.30 -4.64
N GLU A 7 -4.15 6.10 -3.65
CA GLU A 7 -5.00 5.69 -2.55
C GLU A 7 -6.47 6.03 -2.88
N PRO A 8 -7.35 5.05 -3.12
CA PRO A 8 -8.78 5.35 -3.32
C PRO A 8 -9.41 6.05 -2.12
N ASP A 9 -10.48 6.80 -2.35
CA ASP A 9 -11.13 7.59 -1.31
C ASP A 9 -12.09 6.78 -0.43
N TYR A 10 -11.57 5.73 0.21
CA TYR A 10 -12.28 4.98 1.26
C TYR A 10 -11.89 5.47 2.66
N TYR A 11 -12.73 5.23 3.65
CA TYR A 11 -12.38 5.52 5.04
C TYR A 11 -11.17 4.68 5.49
N THR A 12 -10.20 5.35 6.09
CA THR A 12 -9.06 4.75 6.80
C THR A 12 -8.53 5.76 7.81
N LYS A 13 -8.09 5.28 8.97
CA LYS A 13 -7.42 6.06 10.01
C LYS A 13 -5.93 6.27 9.72
N TYR A 14 -5.35 5.41 8.91
CA TYR A 14 -3.91 5.31 8.72
C TYR A 14 -3.51 5.53 7.25
N PRO A 15 -2.32 6.10 7.00
CA PRO A 15 -1.79 6.26 5.65
C PRO A 15 -1.49 4.90 5.00
N PRO A 16 -1.42 4.85 3.66
CA PRO A 16 -1.23 3.61 2.92
C PRO A 16 0.24 3.14 2.99
N LEU A 17 0.61 2.45 4.08
CA LEU A 17 2.00 2.01 4.33
C LEU A 17 2.63 1.27 3.13
N GLY A 18 1.87 0.40 2.48
CA GLY A 18 2.35 -0.33 1.30
C GLY A 18 2.72 0.59 0.14
N LEU A 19 1.95 1.65 -0.11
CA LEU A 19 2.30 2.67 -1.10
C LEU A 19 3.54 3.45 -0.66
N MET A 20 3.65 3.81 0.61
CA MET A 20 4.82 4.54 1.12
C MET A 20 6.12 3.74 0.97
N LYS A 21 6.08 2.41 1.17
CA LYS A 21 7.23 1.54 0.90
C LYS A 21 7.52 1.44 -0.61
N LEU A 22 6.48 1.37 -1.43
CA LEU A 22 6.63 1.40 -2.89
C LEU A 22 7.27 2.70 -3.38
N VAL A 23 7.03 3.84 -2.74
CA VAL A 23 7.75 5.09 -3.04
C VAL A 23 9.25 4.90 -2.87
N SER A 24 9.70 4.42 -1.71
CA SER A 24 11.13 4.18 -1.45
C SER A 24 11.74 3.20 -2.46
N TYR A 25 11.04 2.10 -2.74
CA TYR A 25 11.47 1.10 -3.72
C TYR A 25 11.58 1.65 -5.14
N HIS A 26 10.64 2.48 -5.59
CA HIS A 26 10.69 3.06 -6.93
C HIS A 26 11.74 4.18 -7.03
N ARG A 27 11.89 5.00 -5.98
CA ARG A 27 12.97 6.00 -5.90
C ARG A 27 14.36 5.35 -5.97
N SER A 28 14.56 4.19 -5.34
CA SER A 28 15.85 3.47 -5.41
C SER A 28 16.18 2.98 -6.83
N LYS A 29 15.20 2.87 -7.71
CA LYS A 29 15.37 2.57 -9.15
C LYS A 29 15.53 3.81 -10.03
N GLY A 30 15.51 5.02 -9.45
CA GLY A 30 15.52 6.27 -10.19
C GLY A 30 14.16 6.64 -10.82
N ASP A 31 13.06 6.00 -10.40
CA ASP A 31 11.73 6.36 -10.86
C ASP A 31 11.24 7.66 -10.22
N GLN A 32 10.47 8.44 -10.99
CA GLN A 32 9.71 9.57 -10.48
C GLN A 32 8.38 9.04 -9.92
N VAL A 33 8.07 9.40 -8.67
CA VAL A 33 6.89 8.88 -7.98
C VAL A 33 6.01 10.03 -7.51
N LYS A 34 4.70 9.90 -7.72
CA LYS A 34 3.69 10.81 -7.19
C LYS A 34 2.63 10.02 -6.44
N LEU A 35 2.26 10.46 -5.24
CA LEU A 35 1.14 9.90 -4.49
C LEU A 35 -0.08 10.80 -4.62
N VAL A 36 -1.24 10.20 -4.84
CA VAL A 36 -2.52 10.92 -4.80
C VAL A 36 -3.56 10.14 -4.02
N ARG A 37 -4.54 10.86 -3.50
CA ARG A 37 -5.73 10.29 -2.87
C ARG A 37 -7.00 10.66 -3.63
N GLY A 38 -7.82 9.66 -3.91
CA GLY A 38 -9.07 9.80 -4.65
C GLY A 38 -8.86 10.06 -6.14
N LEU A 39 -9.89 10.64 -6.77
CA LEU A 39 -9.91 10.93 -8.20
C LEU A 39 -9.41 12.35 -8.44
N LYS A 40 -8.33 12.50 -9.21
CA LYS A 40 -7.66 13.78 -9.46
C LYS A 40 -7.39 13.94 -10.96
N THR A 41 -7.84 15.05 -11.54
CA THR A 41 -7.67 15.36 -12.97
C THR A 41 -6.42 16.20 -13.24
N ASP A 42 -6.14 17.19 -12.39
CA ASP A 42 -4.97 18.06 -12.54
C ASP A 42 -3.75 17.49 -11.81
N LEU A 43 -3.06 16.57 -12.49
CA LEU A 43 -1.88 15.92 -11.92
C LEU A 43 -0.57 16.58 -12.33
N ASN A 44 -0.52 17.32 -13.44
CA ASN A 44 0.73 17.74 -14.09
C ASN A 44 1.79 16.61 -14.14
N PHE A 45 1.31 15.37 -14.35
CA PHE A 45 2.10 14.15 -14.28
C PHE A 45 1.49 13.12 -15.24
N ASN A 46 2.30 12.61 -16.16
CA ASN A 46 1.90 11.58 -17.13
C ASN A 46 2.57 10.26 -16.74
N PRO A 47 1.87 9.31 -16.10
CA PRO A 47 2.46 8.08 -15.60
C PRO A 47 2.67 7.02 -16.68
N ASP A 48 3.77 6.27 -16.59
CA ASP A 48 3.98 5.03 -17.34
C ASP A 48 3.26 3.84 -16.65
N LYS A 49 3.15 3.90 -15.31
CA LYS A 49 2.51 2.89 -14.48
C LYS A 49 1.70 3.53 -13.37
N ILE A 50 0.51 2.99 -13.12
CA ILE A 50 -0.40 3.39 -12.04
C ILE A 50 -0.54 2.22 -11.09
N LYS A 51 -0.26 2.44 -9.80
CA LYS A 51 -0.42 1.43 -8.74
C LYS A 51 -1.49 1.87 -7.77
N ILE A 52 -2.59 1.12 -7.71
CA ILE A 52 -3.75 1.42 -6.87
C ILE A 52 -3.74 0.47 -5.67
N THR A 53 -3.81 1.02 -4.45
CA THR A 53 -3.96 0.19 -3.25
C THR A 53 -5.43 -0.08 -2.96
N SER A 54 -5.70 -1.18 -2.27
CA SER A 54 -7.01 -1.54 -1.78
C SER A 54 -6.93 -1.90 -0.29
N LEU A 55 -7.98 -1.56 0.46
CA LEU A 55 -8.10 -1.92 1.88
C LEU A 55 -9.12 -3.06 2.01
N PHE A 56 -10.18 -2.90 2.79
CA PHE A 56 -11.13 -3.98 3.05
C PHE A 56 -12.03 -4.31 1.85
N THR A 57 -12.58 -5.52 1.84
CA THR A 57 -13.49 -6.01 0.79
C THR A 57 -14.77 -5.19 0.68
N TYR A 58 -15.25 -4.57 1.75
CA TYR A 58 -16.42 -3.67 1.70
C TYR A 58 -16.12 -2.32 1.04
N ALA A 59 -14.84 -1.93 0.94
CA ALA A 59 -14.39 -0.70 0.29
C ALA A 59 -14.03 -0.93 -1.19
N TRP A 60 -14.63 -1.95 -1.83
CA TRP A 60 -14.36 -2.32 -3.22
C TRP A 60 -14.79 -1.24 -4.22
N LEU A 61 -15.91 -0.56 -3.98
CA LEU A 61 -16.48 0.39 -4.94
C LEU A 61 -15.54 1.59 -5.22
N PRO A 62 -14.95 2.27 -4.22
CA PRO A 62 -13.92 3.28 -4.47
C PRO A 62 -12.73 2.75 -5.28
N VAL A 63 -12.34 1.49 -5.12
CA VAL A 63 -11.23 0.88 -5.88
C VAL A 63 -11.61 0.74 -7.35
N HIS A 64 -12.81 0.23 -7.65
CA HIS A 64 -13.33 0.07 -9.01
C HIS A 64 -13.46 1.41 -9.72
N ASN A 65 -14.08 2.40 -9.06
CA ASN A 65 -14.17 3.77 -9.58
C ASN A 65 -12.78 4.37 -9.88
N THR A 66 -11.78 4.04 -9.05
CA THR A 66 -10.40 4.50 -9.24
C THR A 66 -9.76 3.86 -10.48
N ILE A 67 -9.94 2.55 -10.69
CA ILE A 67 -9.44 1.83 -11.88
C ILE A 67 -10.01 2.48 -13.15
N GLU A 68 -11.33 2.64 -13.21
CA GLU A 68 -12.02 3.19 -14.38
C GLU A 68 -11.59 4.63 -14.67
N PHE A 69 -11.54 5.47 -13.63
CA PHE A 69 -11.15 6.87 -13.76
C PHE A 69 -9.73 7.03 -14.30
N TYR A 70 -8.75 6.34 -13.69
CA TYR A 70 -7.35 6.49 -14.10
C TYR A 70 -7.04 5.77 -15.42
N HIS A 71 -7.76 4.70 -15.76
CA HIS A 71 -7.66 4.09 -17.09
C HIS A 71 -8.17 5.05 -18.18
N GLY A 72 -9.29 5.73 -17.93
CA GLY A 72 -9.82 6.74 -18.87
C GLY A 72 -8.90 7.94 -19.03
N LEU A 73 -8.23 8.37 -17.95
CA LEU A 73 -7.32 9.52 -17.98
C LEU A 73 -5.95 9.20 -18.62
N PHE A 74 -5.45 7.97 -18.42
CA PHE A 74 -4.15 7.52 -18.90
C PHE A 74 -4.26 6.13 -19.55
N PRO A 75 -4.85 6.04 -20.77
CA PRO A 75 -5.15 4.74 -21.40
C PRO A 75 -3.91 3.90 -21.70
N ASP A 76 -2.76 4.54 -21.93
CA ASP A 76 -1.49 3.86 -22.23
C ASP A 76 -0.73 3.40 -20.97
N ALA A 77 -1.11 3.89 -19.79
CA ALA A 77 -0.41 3.58 -18.55
C ALA A 77 -0.78 2.17 -18.07
N LYS A 78 0.22 1.39 -17.65
CA LYS A 78 -0.04 0.05 -17.08
C LYS A 78 -0.65 0.18 -15.69
N ILE A 79 -1.77 -0.48 -15.45
CA ILE A 79 -2.44 -0.45 -14.14
C ILE A 79 -2.12 -1.72 -13.35
N GLU A 80 -1.74 -1.53 -12.10
CA GLU A 80 -1.56 -2.58 -11.12
C GLU A 80 -2.39 -2.29 -9.87
N VAL A 81 -3.15 -3.27 -9.38
CA VAL A 81 -3.99 -3.13 -8.18
C VAL A 81 -3.52 -4.14 -7.13
N GLY A 82 -3.25 -3.67 -5.92
CA GLY A 82 -2.80 -4.50 -4.80
C GLY A 82 -3.54 -4.19 -3.50
N GLY A 83 -3.08 -4.78 -2.40
CA GLY A 83 -3.68 -4.61 -1.08
C GLY A 83 -4.71 -5.69 -0.73
N ILE A 84 -5.45 -5.48 0.36
CA ILE A 84 -6.21 -6.56 1.02
C ILE A 84 -7.35 -7.06 0.13
N TYR A 85 -8.21 -6.18 -0.38
CA TYR A 85 -9.31 -6.58 -1.26
C TYR A 85 -8.81 -7.26 -2.53
N ALA A 86 -7.78 -6.69 -3.18
CA ALA A 86 -7.17 -7.27 -4.37
C ALA A 86 -6.56 -8.65 -4.11
N SER A 87 -6.01 -8.89 -2.92
CA SER A 87 -5.43 -10.18 -2.53
C SER A 87 -6.49 -11.23 -2.17
N ILE A 88 -7.62 -10.82 -1.60
CA ILE A 88 -8.70 -11.73 -1.17
C ILE A 88 -9.62 -12.09 -2.33
N MET A 89 -9.90 -11.14 -3.23
CA MET A 89 -10.87 -11.29 -4.31
C MET A 89 -10.28 -10.90 -5.67
N PRO A 90 -9.12 -11.47 -6.08
CA PRO A 90 -8.42 -11.07 -7.30
C PRO A 90 -9.29 -11.25 -8.55
N ASP A 91 -10.07 -12.32 -8.61
CA ASP A 91 -10.91 -12.65 -9.77
C ASP A 91 -11.97 -11.58 -10.02
N ARG A 92 -12.51 -10.95 -8.97
CA ARG A 92 -13.46 -9.83 -9.13
C ARG A 92 -12.87 -8.62 -9.83
N ILE A 93 -11.55 -8.41 -9.74
CA ILE A 93 -10.88 -7.33 -10.46
C ILE A 93 -10.52 -7.80 -11.86
N LYS A 94 -10.01 -9.02 -12.02
CA LYS A 94 -9.59 -9.56 -13.33
C LYS A 94 -10.77 -9.75 -14.29
N ASP A 95 -11.90 -10.24 -13.79
CA ASP A 95 -13.11 -10.48 -14.61
C ASP A 95 -13.69 -9.15 -15.13
N SER A 96 -13.70 -8.11 -14.29
CA SER A 96 -14.20 -6.78 -14.66
C SER A 96 -13.17 -5.97 -15.47
N TYR A 97 -11.88 -6.15 -15.21
CA TYR A 97 -10.79 -5.37 -15.79
C TYR A 97 -9.63 -6.27 -16.24
N PRO A 98 -9.76 -7.01 -17.35
CA PRO A 98 -8.74 -7.97 -17.81
C PRO A 98 -7.37 -7.34 -18.13
N PHE A 99 -7.33 -6.02 -18.35
CA PHE A 99 -6.11 -5.25 -18.62
C PHE A 99 -5.33 -4.87 -17.34
N VAL A 100 -5.90 -5.09 -16.15
CA VAL A 100 -5.27 -4.76 -14.87
C VAL A 100 -4.39 -5.90 -14.38
N ASN A 101 -3.16 -5.60 -13.99
CA ASN A 101 -2.33 -6.54 -13.25
C ASN A 101 -2.76 -6.57 -11.77
N VAL A 102 -3.15 -7.72 -11.23
CA VAL A 102 -3.54 -7.84 -9.82
C VAL A 102 -2.38 -8.42 -9.02
N HIS A 103 -1.87 -7.63 -8.07
CA HIS A 103 -0.84 -8.06 -7.12
C HIS A 103 -1.49 -8.69 -5.89
N VAL A 104 -1.25 -9.99 -5.67
CA VAL A 104 -1.75 -10.73 -4.51
C VAL A 104 -0.63 -10.88 -3.50
N GLY A 105 -0.92 -10.53 -2.24
CA GLY A 105 0.03 -10.68 -1.14
C GLY A 105 0.85 -9.43 -0.87
N LEU A 106 1.96 -9.63 -0.13
CA LEU A 106 2.94 -8.57 0.12
C LEU A 106 3.77 -8.29 -1.13
N TYR A 107 4.29 -7.08 -1.23
CA TYR A 107 5.27 -6.72 -2.26
C TYR A 107 6.67 -6.91 -1.67
N GLU A 108 7.21 -8.12 -1.77
CA GLU A 108 8.42 -8.55 -1.03
C GLU A 108 9.61 -7.63 -1.25
N GLU A 109 9.82 -7.11 -2.47
CA GLU A 109 10.95 -6.23 -2.75
C GLU A 109 10.81 -4.86 -2.08
N ALA A 110 9.58 -4.38 -1.91
CA ALA A 110 9.29 -3.12 -1.24
C ALA A 110 9.25 -3.29 0.29
N GLU A 111 9.00 -4.50 0.79
CA GLU A 111 9.00 -4.79 2.22
C GLU A 111 10.35 -4.51 2.88
N LEU A 112 11.44 -4.61 2.13
CA LEU A 112 12.82 -4.33 2.55
C LEU A 112 13.10 -2.84 2.79
N TYR A 113 12.23 -1.95 2.34
CA TYR A 113 12.43 -0.50 2.43
C TYR A 113 11.64 0.11 3.59
N SER A 114 12.23 1.12 4.22
CA SER A 114 11.51 2.01 5.13
C SER A 114 10.47 2.83 4.36
N PRO A 115 9.30 3.10 4.93
CA PRO A 115 8.26 3.90 4.28
C PRO A 115 8.73 5.35 4.07
N ALA A 116 8.53 5.89 2.87
CA ALA A 116 8.78 7.29 2.58
C ALA A 116 7.69 8.15 3.25
N TYR A 117 7.96 8.75 4.41
CA TYR A 117 7.00 9.60 5.11
C TYR A 117 6.84 10.97 4.44
N ASP A 118 7.86 11.47 3.76
CA ASP A 118 7.84 12.76 3.06
C ASP A 118 6.74 12.83 1.99
N ILE A 119 6.40 11.71 1.35
CA ILE A 119 5.35 11.63 0.32
C ILE A 119 3.96 11.95 0.87
N LEU A 120 3.75 11.87 2.19
CA LEU A 120 2.45 12.16 2.79
C LEU A 120 2.09 13.64 2.70
N LEU A 121 3.07 14.52 2.52
CA LEU A 121 2.86 15.95 2.27
C LEU A 121 2.09 16.21 0.96
N ASP A 122 2.12 15.28 -0.01
CA ASP A 122 1.37 15.37 -1.27
C ASP A 122 -0.15 15.17 -1.08
N VAL A 123 -0.57 14.66 0.08
CA VAL A 123 -1.95 14.30 0.36
C VAL A 123 -2.45 15.07 1.58
N GLU A 124 -3.39 15.99 1.35
CA GLU A 124 -3.98 16.86 2.37
C GLU A 124 -4.42 16.12 3.65
N LYS A 125 -4.99 14.92 3.50
CA LYS A 125 -5.43 14.08 4.64
C LYS A 125 -4.28 13.64 5.55
N TRP A 126 -3.07 13.50 5.02
CA TRP A 126 -1.92 12.89 5.69
C TRP A 126 -0.79 13.89 6.00
N LYS A 127 -0.93 15.16 5.61
CA LYS A 127 0.13 16.18 5.75
C LYS A 127 0.60 16.39 7.20
N ASP A 128 -0.29 16.17 8.18
CA ASP A 128 -0.01 16.36 9.61
C ASP A 128 0.33 15.03 10.33
N TRP A 129 0.69 13.98 9.57
CA TRP A 129 1.06 12.69 10.12
C TRP A 129 2.40 12.76 10.88
N ASP A 130 2.43 12.25 12.11
CA ASP A 130 3.57 12.41 13.05
C ASP A 130 4.01 11.09 13.72
N SER A 131 3.63 9.95 13.12
CA SER A 131 3.71 8.64 13.76
C SER A 131 4.47 7.63 12.91
N SER A 132 5.49 6.97 13.47
CA SER A 132 6.19 5.87 12.82
C SER A 132 5.37 4.59 12.93
N ILE A 133 5.06 3.96 11.80
CA ILE A 133 4.32 2.70 11.70
C ILE A 133 5.33 1.60 11.51
N ILE A 134 5.37 0.66 12.44
CA ILE A 134 6.40 -0.37 12.51
C ILE A 134 5.75 -1.75 12.58
N PHE A 135 6.38 -2.71 11.91
CA PHE A 135 6.17 -4.13 12.14
C PHE A 135 7.45 -4.71 12.71
N THR A 136 7.35 -5.37 13.86
CA THR A 136 8.48 -6.19 14.37
C THR A 136 8.45 -7.60 13.78
N SER A 137 7.25 -8.05 13.38
CA SER A 137 6.93 -9.34 12.81
C SER A 137 5.94 -9.23 11.64
N ARG A 138 6.00 -10.22 10.75
CA ARG A 138 4.99 -10.52 9.72
C ARG A 138 4.41 -11.90 9.98
N GLY A 139 3.19 -12.13 9.52
CA GLY A 139 2.49 -13.41 9.69
C GLY A 139 1.87 -13.58 11.08
N CYS A 140 1.35 -14.78 11.35
CA CYS A 140 0.77 -15.12 12.65
C CYS A 140 0.86 -16.62 12.91
N ILE A 141 1.05 -17.01 14.18
CA ILE A 141 1.03 -18.42 14.61
C ILE A 141 -0.36 -19.05 14.64
N ARG A 142 -1.42 -18.24 14.53
CA ARG A 142 -2.82 -18.67 14.63
C ARG A 142 -3.41 -18.92 13.25
N ASN A 143 -4.31 -19.89 13.15
CA ASN A 143 -5.06 -20.22 11.92
C ASN A 143 -6.56 -19.89 12.09
N CYS A 144 -6.88 -18.71 12.61
CA CYS A 144 -8.27 -18.30 12.86
C CYS A 144 -9.07 -18.28 11.55
N PRO A 145 -10.30 -18.85 11.51
CA PRO A 145 -11.05 -19.03 10.26
C PRO A 145 -11.44 -17.71 9.58
N PHE A 146 -11.57 -16.63 10.36
CA PHE A 146 -11.91 -15.30 9.88
C PHE A 146 -10.69 -14.45 9.48
N CYS A 147 -9.46 -14.90 9.74
CA CYS A 147 -8.26 -14.09 9.57
C CYS A 147 -7.54 -14.41 8.27
N ILE A 148 -7.19 -13.37 7.51
CA ILE A 148 -6.48 -13.51 6.24
C ILE A 148 -4.95 -13.56 6.39
N VAL A 149 -4.41 -13.13 7.54
CA VAL A 149 -2.97 -12.96 7.76
C VAL A 149 -2.16 -14.22 7.41
N PRO A 150 -2.51 -15.44 7.87
CA PRO A 150 -1.73 -16.64 7.51
C PRO A 150 -1.74 -16.96 6.01
N LYS A 151 -2.76 -16.49 5.27
CA LYS A 151 -2.86 -16.69 3.82
C LYS A 151 -2.06 -15.66 3.02
N ILE A 152 -2.03 -14.40 3.47
CA ILE A 152 -1.34 -13.29 2.79
C ILE A 152 0.12 -13.17 3.21
N GLU A 153 0.40 -13.27 4.51
CA GLU A 153 1.73 -13.02 5.08
C GLU A 153 2.46 -14.31 5.46
N GLY A 154 1.75 -15.43 5.61
CA GLY A 154 2.32 -16.73 5.94
C GLY A 154 2.61 -16.95 7.42
N LYS A 155 3.58 -17.83 7.70
CA LYS A 155 4.06 -18.13 9.05
C LYS A 155 4.73 -16.90 9.66
N ILE A 156 4.70 -16.84 11.00
CA ILE A 156 5.35 -15.74 11.70
C ILE A 156 6.85 -15.70 11.40
N ARG A 157 7.37 -14.50 11.18
CA ARG A 157 8.80 -14.20 11.05
C ARG A 157 9.11 -12.81 11.61
N SER A 158 10.29 -12.64 12.19
CA SER A 158 10.80 -11.32 12.55
C SER A 158 11.17 -10.55 11.28
N VAL A 159 10.85 -9.26 11.23
CA VAL A 159 11.17 -8.37 10.09
C VAL A 159 11.89 -7.09 10.51
N ALA A 160 12.03 -6.84 11.81
CA ALA A 160 12.87 -5.76 12.33
C ALA A 160 13.77 -6.33 13.43
N SER A 161 15.08 -6.30 13.19
CA SER A 161 16.08 -6.70 14.19
C SER A 161 16.30 -5.62 15.25
N ASP A 162 16.26 -4.35 14.83
CA ASP A 162 16.32 -3.19 15.71
C ASP A 162 15.26 -2.17 15.29
N VAL A 163 14.25 -2.00 16.16
CA VAL A 163 13.11 -1.12 15.94
C VAL A 163 13.54 0.35 15.82
N GLN A 164 14.64 0.76 16.47
CA GLN A 164 15.07 2.16 16.46
C GLN A 164 15.41 2.64 15.05
N ASN A 165 15.94 1.75 14.20
CA ASN A 165 16.28 2.06 12.80
C ASN A 165 15.05 2.35 11.93
N TYR A 166 13.85 1.99 12.39
CA TYR A 166 12.59 2.20 11.67
C TYR A 166 11.77 3.37 12.25
N ILE A 167 12.24 4.02 13.32
CA ILE A 167 11.61 5.22 13.88
C ILE A 167 12.11 6.43 13.08
N TYR A 168 11.18 7.09 12.39
CA TYR A 168 11.47 8.36 11.72
C TYR A 168 11.74 9.45 12.77
N SER A 169 12.83 10.21 12.60
CA SER A 169 13.35 11.14 13.62
C SER A 169 12.36 12.21 14.06
N ASP A 170 11.54 12.67 13.12
CA ASP A 170 10.63 13.81 13.35
C ASP A 170 9.28 13.38 13.95
N HIS A 171 9.06 12.07 14.07
CA HIS A 171 7.82 11.52 14.61
C HIS A 171 7.86 11.42 16.13
N LYS A 172 6.72 11.75 16.75
CA LYS A 172 6.57 11.76 18.21
C LYS A 172 5.95 10.48 18.77
N ARG A 173 5.45 9.62 17.88
CA ARG A 173 4.68 8.42 18.23
C ARG A 173 5.15 7.23 17.42
N VAL A 174 5.01 6.05 18.01
CA VAL A 174 5.24 4.76 17.34
C VAL A 174 3.95 3.94 17.41
N ILE A 175 3.57 3.36 16.28
CA ILE A 175 2.40 2.51 16.13
C ILE A 175 2.88 1.15 15.64
N LEU A 176 2.70 0.13 16.49
CA LEU A 176 3.01 -1.24 16.15
C LEU A 176 1.82 -1.87 15.44
N TRP A 177 2.05 -2.40 14.24
CA TRP A 177 1.01 -3.07 13.44
C TRP A 177 1.13 -4.59 13.40
N ASP A 178 2.06 -5.16 14.17
CA ASP A 178 2.18 -6.60 14.35
C ASP A 178 0.80 -7.28 14.51
N ASN A 179 0.52 -8.24 13.63
CA ASN A 179 -0.74 -8.98 13.65
C ASN A 179 -0.95 -9.72 14.99
N ASN A 180 0.16 -10.12 15.62
CA ASN A 180 0.19 -10.66 16.96
C ASN A 180 1.55 -10.35 17.61
N PHE A 181 1.60 -9.24 18.35
CA PHE A 181 2.84 -8.73 18.94
C PHE A 181 3.57 -9.73 19.85
N PHE A 182 2.85 -10.58 20.58
CA PHE A 182 3.44 -11.53 21.53
C PHE A 182 3.84 -12.88 20.92
N SER A 183 3.86 -13.01 19.59
CA SER A 183 4.06 -14.31 18.95
C SER A 183 5.47 -14.57 18.40
N LEU A 184 6.37 -13.58 18.46
CA LEU A 184 7.80 -13.84 18.35
C LEU A 184 8.32 -14.35 19.71
N ALA A 185 8.72 -15.62 19.74
CA ALA A 185 9.35 -16.28 20.88
C ALA A 185 10.64 -16.96 20.41
#